data_AF-A0A662XG49-F1
#
_entry.id   AF-A0A662XG49-F1
#
_cell.length_a   1.000
_cell.length_b   1.000
_cell.length_c   1.000
_cell.angle_alpha   90.00
_cell.angle_beta   90.00
_cell.angle_gamma   90.00
#
_symmetry.space_group_name_H-M   'P 1'
#
loop_
_entity.id
_entity.type
_entity.pdbx_description
1 polymer ?
#
loop_
_entity_poly.entity_id
_entity_poly.type
_entity_poly.pdbx_seq_one_letter_code
_entity_poly.pdbx_strand_id
1 'polypeptide(L)'
;MVHVSPRDVERFYMRVMLCHRKGATSFEDLRTIGGEVRPTYRDAALQAGYLENDAEWFACMDEAAAFKMPYQLRQLFATLLVYSMPNDVRAMWDQFYEELSRDFAYRHRDLEGQTKDDMIKF
;
A
#
# COMPACT_ATOMS: atom_id res chain seq x y z
N MET A 1 -16.94 15.52 15.07
CA MET A 1 -16.00 14.83 14.17
C MET A 1 -15.16 13.91 15.03
N VAL A 2 -15.30 12.59 14.92
CA VAL A 2 -14.53 11.63 15.73
C VAL A 2 -13.14 11.49 15.10
N HIS A 3 -12.10 11.82 15.86
CA HIS A 3 -10.72 11.64 15.44
C HIS A 3 -10.36 10.16 15.62
N VAL A 4 -10.24 9.44 14.50
CA VAL A 4 -9.69 8.09 14.47
C VAL A 4 -8.23 8.20 14.08
N SER A 5 -7.35 7.65 14.92
CA SER A 5 -5.92 7.58 14.61
C SER A 5 -5.71 6.73 13.34
N PRO A 6 -4.91 7.17 12.37
CA PRO A 6 -4.52 6.34 11.22
C PRO A 6 -3.82 5.04 11.63
N ARG A 7 -3.27 4.97 12.85
CA ARG A 7 -2.68 3.74 13.42
C ARG A 7 -3.73 2.67 13.74
N ASP A 8 -5.00 3.05 13.82
CA ASP A 8 -6.13 2.14 14.00
C ASP A 8 -6.79 1.87 12.65
N VAL A 9 -6.10 1.04 11.87
CA VAL A 9 -6.38 0.79 10.45
C VAL A 9 -7.83 0.34 10.24
N GLU A 10 -8.32 -0.57 11.08
CA GLU A 10 -9.71 -1.05 11.04
C GLU A 10 -10.73 0.08 11.28
N ARG A 11 -10.53 0.92 12.29
CA ARG A 11 -11.44 2.06 12.55
C ARG A 11 -11.36 3.13 11.47
N PHE A 12 -10.19 3.34 10.87
CA PHE A 12 -10.03 4.27 9.77
C PHE A 12 -10.90 3.83 8.57
N TYR A 13 -10.77 2.58 8.14
CA TYR A 13 -11.57 2.05 7.02
C TYR A 13 -13.05 1.92 7.38
N MET A 14 -13.40 1.61 8.63
CA MET A 14 -14.79 1.68 9.09
C MET A 14 -15.37 3.10 8.93
N ARG A 15 -14.60 4.15 9.25
CA ARG A 15 -15.03 5.54 9.03
C ARG A 15 -15.21 5.83 7.54
N VAL A 16 -14.29 5.38 6.69
CA VAL A 16 -14.42 5.52 5.22
C VAL A 16 -15.71 4.87 4.73
N MET A 17 -16.02 3.66 5.19
CA MET A 17 -17.26 2.96 4.85
C MET A 17 -18.50 3.74 5.28
N LEU A 18 -18.52 4.25 6.51
CA LEU A 18 -19.64 5.05 7.03
C LEU A 18 -19.83 6.39 6.31
N CYS A 19 -18.76 6.98 5.77
CA CYS A 19 -18.85 8.20 4.98
C CYS A 19 -19.55 8.00 3.63
N HIS A 20 -19.38 6.82 3.01
CA HIS A 20 -19.93 6.53 1.69
C HIS A 20 -21.25 5.76 1.73
N ARG A 21 -21.42 4.87 2.71
CA ARG A 21 -22.55 3.95 2.77
C ARG A 21 -23.59 4.39 3.80
N LYS A 22 -24.77 4.76 3.30
CA LYS A 22 -25.93 5.15 4.12
C LYS A 22 -26.81 3.95 4.43
N GLY A 23 -27.40 3.91 5.62
CA GLY A 23 -28.44 2.95 5.97
C GLY A 23 -27.96 1.54 6.32
N ALA A 24 -26.66 1.34 6.54
CA ALA A 24 -26.16 0.07 7.07
C ALA A 24 -26.80 -0.21 8.44
N THR A 25 -27.33 -1.42 8.61
CA THR A 25 -28.09 -1.84 9.80
C THR A 25 -27.25 -2.58 10.83
N SER A 26 -26.07 -3.05 10.43
CA SER A 26 -25.10 -3.75 11.28
C SER A 26 -23.67 -3.56 10.77
N PHE A 27 -22.67 -3.95 11.57
CA PHE A 27 -21.26 -3.97 11.16
C PHE A 27 -20.97 -4.98 10.06
N GLU A 28 -21.71 -6.09 10.03
CA GLU A 28 -21.63 -7.08 8.96
C GLU A 28 -22.21 -6.52 7.67
N ASP A 29 -23.42 -5.95 7.75
CA ASP A 29 -24.07 -5.28 6.62
C ASP A 29 -23.17 -4.19 6.04
N LEU A 30 -22.50 -3.38 6.89
CA LEU A 30 -21.54 -2.37 6.45
C LEU A 30 -20.42 -2.95 5.57
N ARG A 31 -19.95 -4.18 5.84
CA ARG A 31 -18.90 -4.88 5.06
C ARG A 31 -19.45 -5.73 3.89
N THR A 32 -20.76 -5.83 3.74
CA THR A 32 -21.39 -6.62 2.67
C THR A 32 -21.42 -5.84 1.36
N ILE A 33 -20.61 -6.24 0.38
CA ILE A 33 -20.56 -5.63 -0.95
C ILE A 33 -21.02 -6.65 -2.00
N GLY A 34 -22.08 -6.33 -2.75
CA GLY A 34 -22.62 -7.25 -3.77
C GLY A 34 -23.22 -8.54 -3.20
N GLY A 35 -23.64 -8.55 -1.94
CA GLY A 35 -24.20 -9.72 -1.26
C GLY A 35 -23.16 -10.62 -0.57
N GLU A 36 -21.88 -10.29 -0.65
CA GLU A 36 -20.79 -11.03 -0.01
C GLU A 36 -20.17 -10.21 1.13
N VAL A 37 -20.04 -10.81 2.32
CA VAL A 37 -19.41 -10.16 3.49
C VAL A 37 -17.90 -10.19 3.32
N ARG A 38 -17.27 -9.01 3.34
CA ARG A 38 -15.80 -8.91 3.29
C ARG A 38 -15.16 -9.09 4.68
N PRO A 39 -13.96 -9.69 4.76
CA PRO A 39 -13.32 -10.00 6.03
C PRO A 39 -12.86 -8.75 6.78
N THR A 40 -12.45 -7.69 6.09
CA THR A 40 -12.06 -6.41 6.70
C THR A 40 -12.85 -5.22 6.12
N TYR A 41 -12.90 -4.10 6.84
CA TYR A 41 -13.47 -2.86 6.28
C TYR A 41 -12.64 -2.32 5.11
N ARG A 42 -11.33 -2.58 5.09
CA ARG A 42 -10.44 -2.24 3.98
C ARG A 42 -10.87 -2.95 2.70
N ASP A 43 -11.07 -4.27 2.77
CA ASP A 43 -11.46 -5.07 1.60
C ASP A 43 -12.85 -4.68 1.10
N ALA A 44 -13.77 -4.36 2.02
CA ALA A 44 -15.08 -3.81 1.67
C ALA A 44 -14.95 -2.46 0.94
N ALA A 45 -14.15 -1.53 1.46
CA ALA A 45 -13.94 -0.22 0.87
C ALA A 45 -13.25 -0.31 -0.50
N LEU A 46 -12.27 -1.21 -0.65
CA LEU A 46 -11.58 -1.47 -1.91
C LEU A 46 -12.54 -2.05 -2.96
N GLN A 47 -13.31 -3.10 -2.61
CA GLN A 47 -14.28 -3.72 -3.52
C GLN A 47 -15.40 -2.75 -3.92
N ALA A 48 -15.79 -1.85 -3.03
CA ALA A 48 -16.79 -0.82 -3.29
C ALA A 48 -16.25 0.36 -4.13
N GLY A 49 -14.95 0.42 -4.39
CA GLY A 49 -14.30 1.51 -5.12
C GLY A 49 -14.22 2.83 -4.32
N TYR A 50 -14.25 2.76 -2.99
CA TYR A 50 -14.12 3.93 -2.11
C TYR A 50 -12.66 4.30 -1.82
N LEU A 51 -11.74 3.39 -2.13
CA LEU A 51 -10.30 3.62 -2.06
C LEU A 51 -9.79 3.84 -3.48
N GLU A 52 -8.94 4.86 -3.66
CA GLU A 52 -8.14 5.00 -4.88
C GLU A 52 -7.24 3.76 -4.99
N ASN A 53 -7.23 3.11 -6.15
CA ASN A 53 -6.39 1.94 -6.38
C ASN A 53 -4.93 2.37 -6.53
N ASP A 54 -3.99 1.54 -6.07
CA ASP A 54 -2.56 1.85 -6.13
C ASP A 54 -1.98 1.79 -7.55
N ALA A 55 -2.79 1.42 -8.55
CA ALA A 55 -2.39 1.22 -9.94
C ALA A 55 -1.57 2.40 -10.51
N GLU A 56 -1.93 3.64 -10.17
CA GLU A 56 -1.20 4.84 -10.62
C GLU A 56 0.22 4.90 -10.04
N TRP A 57 0.38 4.47 -8.78
CA TRP A 57 1.67 4.46 -8.09
C TRP A 57 2.57 3.35 -8.64
N PHE A 58 1.99 2.18 -8.92
CA PHE A 58 2.70 1.07 -9.58
C PHE A 58 3.15 1.46 -10.99
N ALA A 59 2.29 2.08 -11.79
CA ALA A 59 2.66 2.56 -13.13
C ALA A 59 3.77 3.63 -13.06
N CYS A 60 3.66 4.57 -12.12
CA CYS A 60 4.68 5.61 -11.91
C CYS A 60 6.04 5.01 -11.52
N MET A 61 6.05 4.01 -10.64
CA MET A 61 7.28 3.31 -10.23
C MET A 61 7.87 2.50 -11.38
N ASP A 62 7.04 1.83 -12.19
CA ASP A 62 7.48 1.05 -13.36
C ASP A 62 8.14 1.94 -14.42
N GLU A 63 7.51 3.08 -14.74
CA GLU A 63 8.09 4.08 -15.63
C GLU A 63 9.42 4.58 -15.07
N ALA A 64 9.46 4.99 -13.80
CA ALA A 64 10.67 5.52 -13.18
C ALA A 64 11.81 4.50 -13.13
N ALA A 65 11.51 3.22 -12.89
CA ALA A 65 12.48 2.14 -12.85
C ALA A 65 13.25 1.98 -14.17
N ALA A 66 12.62 2.33 -15.30
CA ALA A 66 13.25 2.23 -16.62
C ALA A 66 14.39 3.25 -16.85
N PHE A 67 14.40 4.39 -16.15
CA PHE A 67 15.35 5.48 -16.44
C PHE A 67 15.97 6.19 -15.23
N LYS A 68 15.49 5.97 -14.00
CA LYS A 68 16.06 6.56 -12.79
C LYS A 68 17.20 5.72 -12.22
N MET A 69 18.18 6.39 -11.63
CA MET A 69 19.18 5.71 -10.80
C MET A 69 18.54 5.21 -9.49
N PRO A 70 19.02 4.10 -8.89
CA PRO A 70 18.41 3.51 -7.69
C PRO A 70 18.21 4.49 -6.51
N TYR A 71 19.11 5.45 -6.33
CA TYR A 71 18.94 6.52 -5.34
C TYR A 71 17.70 7.39 -5.61
N GLN A 72 17.51 7.82 -6.86
CA GLN A 72 16.36 8.65 -7.26
C GLN A 72 15.06 7.84 -7.21
N LEU A 73 15.12 6.56 -7.53
CA LEU A 73 13.97 5.65 -7.41
C LEU A 73 13.54 5.49 -5.94
N ARG A 74 14.50 5.36 -5.02
CA ARG A 74 14.22 5.36 -3.57
C ARG A 74 13.62 6.67 -3.07
N GLN A 75 14.04 7.81 -3.61
CA GLN A 75 13.42 9.11 -3.29
C GLN A 75 11.96 9.16 -3.75
N LEU A 76 11.67 8.71 -4.97
CA LEU A 76 10.30 8.62 -5.49
C LEU A 76 9.44 7.71 -4.61
N PHE A 77 9.95 6.52 -4.27
CA PHE A 77 9.27 5.59 -3.37
C PHE A 77 8.91 6.27 -2.04
N ALA A 78 9.86 6.95 -1.41
CA ALA A 78 9.61 7.69 -0.16
C ALA A 78 8.57 8.82 -0.33
N THR A 79 8.59 9.55 -1.45
CA THR A 79 7.58 10.56 -1.77
C THR A 79 6.19 9.94 -1.88
N LEU A 80 6.03 8.81 -2.57
CA LEU A 80 4.75 8.11 -2.68
C LEU A 80 4.23 7.66 -1.31
N LEU A 81 5.10 7.14 -0.43
CA LEU A 81 4.69 6.74 0.92
C LEU A 81 4.14 7.91 1.76
N VAL A 82 4.75 9.09 1.64
CA VAL A 82 4.38 10.25 2.46
C VAL A 82 3.12 10.95 1.93
N TYR A 83 3.00 11.09 0.60
CA TYR A 83 1.98 11.95 0.00
C TYR A 83 0.81 11.20 -0.61
N SER A 84 1.03 9.98 -1.08
CA SER A 84 0.00 9.20 -1.77
C SER A 84 -0.65 8.14 -0.89
N MET A 85 -0.04 7.82 0.27
CA MET A 85 -0.52 6.78 1.20
C MET A 85 -1.00 5.51 0.48
N PRO A 86 -0.16 4.85 -0.33
CA PRO A 86 -0.55 3.66 -1.08
C PRO A 86 -1.11 2.60 -0.15
N ASN A 87 -2.18 1.94 -0.59
CA ASN A 87 -2.91 0.96 0.20
C ASN A 87 -2.06 -0.27 0.51
N ASP A 88 -1.23 -0.74 -0.43
CA ASP A 88 -0.38 -1.92 -0.33
C ASP A 88 1.10 -1.60 -0.60
N VAL A 89 1.71 -0.94 0.39
CA VAL A 89 3.14 -0.62 0.39
C VAL A 89 4.00 -1.87 0.24
N ARG A 90 3.59 -3.00 0.83
CA ARG A 90 4.38 -4.23 0.83
C ARG A 90 4.45 -4.82 -0.57
N ALA A 91 3.33 -4.89 -1.27
CA ALA A 91 3.31 -5.33 -2.67
C ALA A 91 4.19 -4.44 -3.56
N MET A 92 4.14 -3.10 -3.35
CA MET A 92 4.98 -2.17 -4.11
C MET A 92 6.47 -2.37 -3.81
N TRP A 93 6.83 -2.56 -2.54
CA TRP A 93 8.20 -2.86 -2.15
C TRP A 93 8.70 -4.16 -2.76
N ASP A 94 7.94 -5.24 -2.63
CA ASP A 94 8.33 -6.57 -3.11
C ASP A 94 8.52 -6.58 -4.63
N GLN A 95 7.70 -5.82 -5.37
CA GLN A 95 7.81 -5.69 -6.83
C GLN A 95 9.06 -4.92 -7.26
N PHE A 96 9.39 -3.78 -6.63
CA PHE A 96 10.48 -2.90 -7.06
C PHE A 96 11.79 -3.06 -6.27
N TYR A 97 11.87 -4.09 -5.41
CA TYR A 97 13.01 -4.29 -4.51
C TYR A 97 14.36 -4.36 -5.24
N GLU A 98 14.42 -5.09 -6.35
CA GLU A 98 15.68 -5.30 -7.08
C GLU A 98 16.19 -3.99 -7.69
N GLU A 99 15.29 -3.18 -8.24
CA GLU A 99 15.59 -1.89 -8.84
C GLU A 99 16.02 -0.88 -7.77
N LEU A 100 15.34 -0.89 -6.62
CA LEU A 100 15.65 -0.03 -5.46
C LEU A 100 17.00 -0.37 -4.83
N SER A 101 17.39 -1.64 -4.83
CA SER A 101 18.60 -2.15 -4.18
C SER A 101 19.77 -2.40 -5.14
N ARG A 102 19.59 -2.19 -6.45
CA ARG A 102 20.59 -2.52 -7.48
C ARG A 102 21.98 -1.94 -7.22
N ASP A 103 22.07 -0.70 -6.72
CA ASP A 103 23.36 -0.07 -6.43
C ASP A 103 24.02 -0.63 -5.16
N PHE A 104 23.22 -1.12 -4.21
CA PHE A 104 23.71 -1.84 -3.05
C PHE A 104 24.24 -3.22 -3.46
N ALA A 105 23.47 -3.99 -4.21
CA ALA A 105 23.88 -5.30 -4.72
C ALA A 105 25.18 -5.22 -5.54
N TYR A 106 25.33 -4.17 -6.35
CA TYR A 106 26.56 -3.95 -7.12
C TYR A 106 27.78 -3.68 -6.23
N ARG A 107 27.64 -2.88 -5.16
CA ARG A 107 28.74 -2.55 -4.23
C ARG A 107 29.10 -3.69 -3.28
N HIS A 108 28.15 -4.60 -3.04
CA HIS A 108 28.26 -5.65 -2.03
C HIS A 108 28.10 -7.04 -2.63
N ARG A 109 28.56 -7.22 -3.86
CA ARG A 109 28.51 -8.49 -4.61
C ARG A 109 29.16 -9.67 -3.87
N ASP A 110 30.03 -9.38 -2.90
CA ASP A 110 30.72 -10.37 -2.07
C ASP A 110 29.91 -10.82 -0.83
N LEU A 111 28.74 -10.21 -0.57
CA LEU A 111 27.84 -10.51 0.55
C LEU A 111 26.65 -11.40 0.17
N GLU A 112 26.74 -12.14 -0.95
CA GLU A 112 25.69 -13.06 -1.44
C GLU A 112 25.30 -14.08 -0.35
N GLY A 113 24.21 -13.80 0.35
CA GLY A 113 23.73 -14.59 1.49
C GLY A 113 22.72 -13.89 2.41
N GLN A 114 22.50 -12.57 2.28
CA GLN A 114 21.46 -11.86 3.04
C GLN A 114 20.13 -11.86 2.28
N THR A 115 19.10 -12.43 2.90
CA THR A 115 17.75 -12.59 2.31
C THR A 115 16.91 -11.32 2.48
N LYS A 116 15.92 -11.10 1.60
CA LYS A 116 15.04 -9.90 1.62
C LYS A 116 14.39 -9.65 2.99
N ASP A 117 14.06 -10.72 3.73
CA ASP A 117 13.47 -10.67 5.06
C ASP A 117 14.41 -10.17 6.18
N ASP A 118 15.72 -10.21 5.96
CA ASP A 118 16.72 -9.81 6.95
C ASP A 118 16.96 -8.29 6.95
N MET A 119 16.62 -7.61 5.85
CA MET A 119 17.04 -6.22 5.61
C MET A 119 16.05 -5.17 6.07
N ILE A 120 14.74 -5.37 5.88
CA ILE A 120 13.71 -4.40 6.30
C ILE A 120 12.45 -5.15 6.75
N LYS A 121 12.10 -4.99 8.03
CA LYS A 121 10.83 -5.46 8.59
C LYS A 121 9.85 -4.28 8.59
N PHE A 122 8.83 -4.36 7.75
CA PHE A 122 7.68 -3.45 7.78
C PHE A 122 6.75 -3.79 8.94
#